data_AF-A0A970THN9-F1
#
_entry.id   AF-A0A970THN9-F1
#
_cell.length_a   1.000
_cell.length_b   1.000
_cell.length_c   1.000
_cell.angle_alpha   90.00
_cell.angle_beta   90.00
_cell.angle_gamma   90.00
#
_symmetry.space_group_name_H-M   'P 1'
#
loop_
_entity.id
_entity.type
_entity.pdbx_description
1 polymer ?
#
loop_
_entity_poly.entity_id
_entity_poly.type
_entity_poly.pdbx_seq_one_letter_code
_entity_poly.pdbx_strand_id
1 'polypeptide(L)'
;MMIDPKIEHFLEKADMNYLFCLLSKLEAGRLSQLPAYVRNKLGENFAVLSMQHVADNDIPDYITEIAEAELLAAQESGGLEPSPFDADEGVDNDLNEETIDDSLRFTNEPQEEVVKPWADDDDDDDDDDDQFADDDDDDLDDDE
;
A
#
# COMPACT_ATOMS: atom_id res chain seq x y z
N MET A 1 16.37 21.39 -21.03
CA MET A 1 16.12 20.61 -19.81
C MET A 1 17.22 21.02 -18.85
N MET A 2 16.89 21.84 -17.85
CA MET A 2 17.85 22.22 -16.81
C MET A 2 17.68 21.20 -15.69
N ILE A 3 18.75 20.48 -15.38
CA ILE A 3 18.77 19.60 -14.20
C ILE A 3 18.83 20.51 -12.97
N ASP A 4 18.13 20.11 -11.91
CA ASP A 4 18.12 20.86 -10.66
C ASP A 4 19.55 20.93 -10.10
N PRO A 5 20.10 22.14 -9.81
CA PRO A 5 21.46 22.29 -9.29
C PRO A 5 21.72 21.48 -8.03
N LYS A 6 20.68 21.18 -7.24
CA LYS A 6 20.80 20.38 -6.03
C LYS A 6 21.03 18.90 -6.33
N ILE A 7 20.40 18.37 -7.39
CA ILE A 7 20.61 17.00 -7.85
C ILE A 7 22.05 16.84 -8.36
N GLU A 8 22.53 17.80 -9.16
CA GLU A 8 23.93 17.82 -9.61
C GLU A 8 24.88 17.84 -8.42
N HIS A 9 24.62 18.71 -7.44
CA HIS A 9 25.43 18.79 -6.24
C HIS A 9 25.47 17.50 -5.42
N PHE A 10 24.33 16.82 -5.30
CA PHE A 10 24.24 15.53 -4.61
C PHE A 10 25.06 14.46 -5.33
N LEU A 11 24.89 14.34 -6.65
CA LEU A 11 25.59 13.34 -7.48
C LEU A 11 27.09 13.60 -7.59
N GLU A 12 27.53 14.86 -7.55
CA GLU A 12 28.95 15.21 -7.59
C GLU A 12 29.66 14.95 -6.25
N LYS A 13 28.96 15.15 -5.12
CA LYS A 13 29.54 14.99 -3.78
C LYS A 13 29.40 13.60 -3.20
N ALA A 14 28.32 12.90 -3.53
CA ALA A 14 28.05 11.57 -3.06
C ALA A 14 28.38 10.56 -4.15
N ASP A 15 29.31 9.65 -3.88
CA ASP A 15 29.62 8.51 -4.77
C ASP A 15 28.56 7.39 -4.64
N MET A 16 27.28 7.79 -4.57
CA MET A 16 26.13 6.94 -4.26
C MET A 16 25.03 7.11 -5.32
N ASN A 17 25.43 7.24 -6.59
CA ASN A 17 24.51 7.45 -7.71
C ASN A 17 23.47 6.34 -7.83
N TYR A 18 23.87 5.09 -7.60
CA TYR A 18 22.94 3.96 -7.63
C TYR A 18 21.88 4.04 -6.51
N LEU A 19 22.31 4.37 -5.29
CA LEU A 19 21.40 4.55 -4.16
C LEU A 19 20.44 5.71 -4.40
N PHE A 20 20.93 6.84 -4.93
CA PHE A 20 20.09 7.97 -5.32
C PHE A 20 18.99 7.54 -6.29
N CYS A 21 19.34 6.79 -7.34
CA CYS A 21 18.38 6.26 -8.31
C CYS A 21 17.36 5.32 -7.65
N LEU A 22 17.81 4.45 -6.74
CA LEU A 22 16.95 3.50 -6.03
C LEU A 22 15.92 4.23 -5.14
N LEU A 23 16.39 5.20 -4.35
CA LEU A 23 15.54 6.01 -3.48
C LEU A 23 14.56 6.86 -4.30
N SER A 24 15.03 7.49 -5.37
CA SER A 24 14.18 8.29 -6.26
C SER A 24 13.10 7.43 -6.92
N LYS A 25 13.40 6.17 -7.25
CA LYS A 25 12.41 5.22 -7.78
C LYS A 25 11.38 4.81 -6.72
N LEU A 26 11.83 4.56 -5.48
CA LEU A 26 10.95 4.18 -4.38
C LEU A 26 10.00 5.32 -4.03
N GLU A 27 10.52 6.55 -3.94
CA GLU A 27 9.71 7.74 -3.68
C GLU A 27 8.73 8.04 -4.82
N ALA A 28 9.15 7.90 -6.09
CA ALA A 28 8.22 8.00 -7.22
C ALA A 28 7.10 6.95 -7.13
N GLY A 29 7.43 5.73 -6.68
CA GLY A 29 6.45 4.69 -6.39
C GLY A 29 5.45 5.12 -5.32
N ARG A 30 5.93 5.66 -4.20
CA ARG A 30 5.08 6.20 -3.12
C ARG A 30 4.15 7.29 -3.63
N LEU A 31 4.68 8.28 -4.35
CA LEU A 31 3.90 9.39 -4.93
C LEU A 31 2.81 8.89 -5.89
N SER A 32 3.11 7.84 -6.67
CA SER A 32 2.14 7.27 -7.61
C SER A 32 0.94 6.58 -6.93
N GLN A 33 1.14 6.08 -5.72
CA GLN A 33 0.13 5.38 -4.91
C GLN A 33 -0.71 6.34 -4.05
N LEU A 34 -0.37 7.63 -4.00
CA LEU A 34 -1.17 8.62 -3.27
C LEU A 34 -2.59 8.75 -3.85
N PRO A 35 -3.59 9.11 -3.02
CA PRO A 35 -4.94 9.39 -3.51
C PRO A 35 -4.96 10.43 -4.61
N ALA A 36 -5.92 10.32 -5.54
CA ALA A 36 -6.01 11.20 -6.71
C ALA A 36 -6.05 12.68 -6.34
N TYR A 37 -6.73 13.04 -5.26
CA TYR A 37 -6.79 14.40 -4.74
C TYR A 37 -5.40 14.98 -4.42
N VAL A 38 -4.55 14.21 -3.73
CA VAL A 38 -3.19 14.62 -3.38
C VAL A 38 -2.32 14.69 -4.63
N ARG A 39 -2.39 13.67 -5.50
CA ARG A 39 -1.63 13.66 -6.77
C ARG A 39 -1.94 14.85 -7.67
N ASN A 40 -3.20 15.28 -7.71
CA ASN A 40 -3.61 16.43 -8.50
C ASN A 40 -3.04 17.76 -7.97
N LYS A 41 -2.76 17.87 -6.66
CA LYS A 41 -2.09 19.05 -6.07
C LYS A 41 -0.61 19.13 -6.43
N LEU A 42 0.05 17.99 -6.63
CA LEU A 42 1.49 17.94 -6.87
C LEU A 42 1.90 18.50 -8.24
N GLY A 43 1.04 18.43 -9.25
CA GLY A 43 1.17 19.14 -10.55
C GLY A 43 2.40 18.78 -11.42
N GLU A 44 3.41 18.13 -10.85
CA GLU A 44 4.70 17.84 -11.46
C GLU A 44 4.86 16.35 -11.77
N ASN A 45 5.83 16.03 -12.63
CA ASN A 45 6.20 14.65 -12.90
C ASN A 45 6.84 14.03 -11.65
N PHE A 46 6.26 12.94 -11.14
CA PHE A 46 6.74 12.27 -9.93
C PHE A 46 8.21 11.84 -10.00
N ALA A 47 8.75 11.58 -11.19
CA ALA A 47 10.16 11.27 -11.34
C ALA A 47 11.06 12.46 -10.99
N VAL A 48 10.66 13.68 -11.35
CA VAL A 48 11.43 14.90 -11.03
C VAL A 48 11.27 15.25 -9.56
N LEU A 49 10.03 15.19 -9.07
CA LEU A 49 9.71 15.50 -7.67
C LEU A 49 10.41 14.52 -6.71
N SER A 50 10.46 13.23 -7.05
CA SER A 50 11.13 12.23 -6.22
C SER A 50 12.65 12.45 -6.16
N MET A 51 13.28 12.81 -7.27
CA MET A 51 14.70 13.17 -7.30
C MET A 51 14.98 14.41 -6.44
N GLN A 52 14.07 15.38 -6.42
CA GLN A 52 14.19 16.56 -5.56
C GLN A 52 14.06 16.21 -4.07
N HIS A 53 13.03 15.45 -3.67
CA HIS A 53 12.88 15.00 -2.28
C HIS A 53 14.14 14.29 -1.77
N VAL A 54 14.70 13.40 -2.58
CA VAL A 54 15.92 12.65 -2.23
C VAL A 54 17.15 13.55 -2.20
N ALA A 55 17.30 14.47 -3.16
CA ALA A 55 18.42 15.42 -3.18
C ALA A 55 18.38 16.42 -2.01
N ASP A 56 17.18 16.86 -1.63
CA ASP A 56 16.94 17.72 -0.47
C ASP A 56 16.97 16.96 0.87
N ASN A 57 17.00 15.63 0.82
CA ASN A 57 16.92 14.73 1.97
C ASN A 57 15.70 15.05 2.86
N ASP A 58 14.60 15.45 2.22
CA ASP A 58 13.34 15.85 2.84
C ASP A 58 12.20 15.17 2.08
N ILE A 59 11.55 14.21 2.74
CA ILE A 59 10.45 13.43 2.17
C ILE A 59 9.16 13.92 2.83
N PRO A 60 8.28 14.64 2.10
CA PRO A 60 7.05 15.17 2.67
C PRO A 60 6.13 14.05 3.16
N ASP A 61 5.50 14.28 4.32
CA ASP A 61 4.40 13.47 4.81
C ASP A 61 3.08 14.02 4.25
N TYR A 62 2.30 13.16 3.60
CA TYR A 62 1.01 13.52 3.00
C TYR A 62 -0.18 13.03 3.83
N ILE A 63 0.05 12.48 5.03
CA ILE A 63 -1.01 11.94 5.90
C ILE A 63 -2.10 12.99 6.17
N THR A 64 -1.74 14.26 6.35
CA THR A 64 -2.70 15.34 6.58
C THR A 64 -3.62 15.58 5.38
N GLU A 65 -3.07 15.64 4.18
CA GLU A 65 -3.80 15.85 2.93
C GLU A 65 -4.66 14.64 2.57
N ILE A 66 -4.21 13.44 2.95
CA ILE A 66 -4.98 12.21 2.82
C ILE A 66 -6.19 12.27 3.76
N ALA A 67 -6.00 12.62 5.03
CA ALA A 67 -7.09 12.72 6.00
C ALA A 67 -8.12 13.79 5.60
N GLU A 68 -7.67 14.94 5.08
CA GLU A 68 -8.56 15.96 4.53
C GLU A 68 -9.36 15.45 3.31
N ALA A 69 -8.71 14.71 2.41
CA ALA A 69 -9.36 14.13 1.24
C ALA A 69 -10.42 13.08 1.62
N GLU A 70 -10.13 12.25 2.61
CA GLU A 70 -11.06 11.24 3.13
C GLU A 70 -12.28 11.90 3.78
N LEU A 71 -12.08 12.97 4.55
CA LEU A 71 -13.17 13.70 5.19
C LEU A 71 -14.07 14.38 4.15
N LEU A 72 -13.50 15.01 3.13
CA LEU A 72 -14.26 15.59 2.01
C LEU A 72 -15.02 14.52 1.21
N ALA A 73 -14.39 13.39 0.91
CA ALA A 73 -15.04 12.28 0.22
C ALA A 73 -16.20 11.68 1.05
N ALA A 74 -16.06 11.61 2.37
CA ALA A 74 -17.14 11.18 3.27
C ALA A 74 -18.30 12.18 3.32
N GLN A 75 -18.02 13.49 3.24
CA GLN A 75 -19.04 14.52 3.15
C GLN A 75 -19.78 14.48 1.81
N GLU A 76 -19.05 14.35 0.69
CA GLU A 76 -19.63 14.29 -0.66
C GLU A 76 -20.42 13.00 -0.91
N SER A 77 -20.12 11.90 -0.21
CA SER A 77 -20.75 10.59 -0.42
C SER A 77 -22.02 10.33 0.42
N GLY A 78 -22.46 11.26 1.28
CA GLY A 78 -23.80 11.17 1.87
C GLY A 78 -23.93 11.49 3.36
N GLY A 79 -23.22 12.49 3.86
CA GLY A 79 -23.50 13.05 5.18
C GLY A 79 -24.24 14.38 5.07
N LEU A 80 -25.58 14.35 5.20
CA LEU A 80 -26.46 15.53 5.39
C LEU A 80 -26.99 16.23 4.13
N GLU A 81 -27.50 15.49 3.15
CA GLU A 81 -28.60 16.01 2.32
C GLU A 81 -29.91 15.50 2.94
N PRO A 82 -30.81 16.35 3.48
CA PRO A 82 -32.18 15.92 3.72
C PRO A 82 -32.73 15.44 2.37
N SER A 83 -33.30 14.24 2.36
CA SER A 83 -33.89 13.68 1.15
C SER A 83 -34.83 14.73 0.52
N PRO A 84 -34.84 14.93 -0.81
CA PRO A 84 -35.82 15.79 -1.47
C PRO A 84 -37.29 15.37 -1.21
N PHE A 85 -37.51 14.21 -0.58
CA PHE A 85 -38.80 13.72 -0.12
C PHE A 85 -39.17 14.13 1.31
N ASP A 86 -38.26 14.75 2.08
CA ASP A 86 -38.51 15.20 3.47
C ASP A 86 -39.03 16.65 3.56
N ALA A 87 -39.37 17.27 2.43
CA ALA A 87 -39.79 18.67 2.36
C ALA A 87 -41.31 18.89 2.29
N ASP A 88 -42.14 17.87 2.55
CA ASP A 88 -43.59 18.08 2.62
C ASP A 88 -44.29 17.20 3.66
N GLU A 89 -45.16 17.88 4.41
CA GLU A 89 -46.18 17.40 5.35
C GLU A 89 -45.74 16.85 6.71
N GLY A 90 -46.25 17.52 7.75
CA GLY A 90 -46.02 17.18 9.14
C GLY A 90 -46.60 15.83 9.51
N VAL A 91 -45.71 14.89 9.81
CA VAL A 91 -46.05 13.64 10.47
C VAL A 91 -45.46 13.69 11.88
N ASP A 92 -46.38 13.79 12.81
CA ASP A 92 -46.17 13.74 14.25
C ASP A 92 -45.34 12.51 14.65
N ASN A 93 -44.23 12.77 15.34
CA ASN A 93 -43.90 12.15 16.62
C ASN A 93 -44.03 10.61 16.79
N ASP A 94 -43.52 9.80 15.86
CA ASP A 94 -43.37 8.34 16.01
C ASP A 94 -41.92 7.83 15.85
N LEU A 95 -40.92 8.61 16.29
CA LEU A 95 -39.52 8.16 16.42
C LEU A 95 -39.28 7.29 17.67
N ASN A 96 -40.21 6.38 17.98
CA ASN A 96 -40.03 5.38 19.05
C ASN A 96 -40.30 3.92 18.58
N GLU A 97 -40.37 3.68 17.28
CA GLU A 97 -40.28 2.31 16.77
C GLU A 97 -38.80 1.98 16.48
N GLU A 98 -38.18 1.29 17.45
CA GLU A 98 -36.91 0.58 17.23
C GLU A 98 -37.04 -0.28 15.97
N THR A 99 -36.15 -0.06 15.00
CA THR A 99 -36.00 -0.92 13.84
C THR A 99 -35.65 -2.33 14.33
N ILE A 100 -36.50 -3.32 14.05
CA ILE A 100 -36.25 -4.72 14.41
C ILE A 100 -35.02 -5.20 13.63
N ASP A 101 -33.91 -5.45 14.33
CA ASP A 101 -32.69 -6.02 13.74
C ASP A 101 -32.93 -7.50 13.40
N ASP A 102 -33.15 -7.78 12.11
CA ASP A 102 -33.38 -9.12 11.57
C ASP A 102 -32.17 -9.68 10.82
N SER A 103 -30.97 -9.12 11.06
CA SER A 103 -29.72 -9.58 10.43
C SER A 103 -29.40 -11.06 10.69
N LEU A 104 -29.89 -11.63 11.80
CA LEU A 104 -29.80 -13.06 12.11
C LEU A 104 -30.81 -13.95 11.35
N ARG A 105 -31.81 -13.38 10.68
CA ARG A 105 -32.90 -14.14 10.04
C ARG A 105 -32.50 -14.73 8.69
N PHE A 106 -31.42 -14.23 8.08
CA PHE A 106 -30.95 -14.62 6.75
C PHE A 106 -29.56 -15.26 6.74
N THR A 107 -28.93 -15.45 7.91
CA THR A 107 -27.70 -16.24 8.00
C THR A 107 -28.05 -17.72 7.90
N ASN A 108 -28.17 -18.22 6.68
CA ASN A 108 -28.04 -19.65 6.42
C ASN A 108 -26.55 -19.98 6.53
N GLU A 109 -26.06 -20.06 7.77
CA GLU A 109 -24.67 -20.42 8.07
C GLU A 109 -24.36 -21.74 7.36
N PRO A 110 -23.39 -21.80 6.44
CA PRO A 110 -22.91 -23.07 5.95
C PRO A 110 -22.33 -23.82 7.16
N GLN A 111 -22.85 -25.01 7.45
CA GLN A 111 -22.28 -25.85 8.50
C GLN A 111 -20.81 -26.10 8.16
N GLU A 112 -19.91 -25.55 8.98
CA GLU A 112 -18.49 -25.82 8.86
C GLU A 112 -18.27 -27.31 9.12
N GLU A 113 -18.01 -28.07 8.05
CA GLU A 113 -17.36 -29.36 8.19
C GLU A 113 -15.99 -29.10 8.82
N VAL A 114 -15.80 -29.60 10.05
CA VAL A 114 -14.53 -29.52 10.77
C VAL A 114 -13.51 -30.38 10.02
N VAL A 115 -12.84 -29.78 9.03
CA VAL A 115 -11.63 -30.36 8.44
C VAL A 115 -10.56 -30.24 9.52
N LYS A 116 -10.24 -31.35 10.18
CA LYS A 116 -9.13 -31.41 11.12
C LYS A 116 -7.84 -31.22 10.31
N PRO A 117 -7.06 -30.15 10.55
CA PRO A 117 -5.87 -29.85 9.74
C PRO A 117 -4.68 -30.79 9.98
N TRP A 118 -4.82 -31.80 10.85
CA TRP A 118 -3.76 -32.73 11.27
C TRP A 118 -4.34 -34.12 11.54
N ALA A 119 -5.11 -34.68 10.60
CA ALA A 119 -5.18 -36.14 10.58
C ALA A 119 -3.79 -36.59 10.11
N ASP A 120 -3.07 -37.28 11.00
CA ASP A 120 -1.71 -37.80 10.78
C ASP A 120 -1.63 -38.52 9.41
N ASP A 121 -1.10 -37.83 8.40
CA ASP A 121 -0.42 -38.46 7.28
C ASP A 121 0.97 -38.83 7.81
N ASP A 122 1.03 -39.93 8.56
CA ASP A 122 2.27 -40.67 8.82
C ASP A 122 2.71 -41.32 7.49
N ASP A 123 3.25 -40.53 6.56
CA ASP A 123 4.02 -40.98 5.40
C ASP A 123 5.12 -39.93 5.10
N ASP A 124 5.94 -39.62 6.11
CA ASP A 124 7.27 -39.04 5.89
C ASP A 124 8.22 -40.18 5.44
N ASP A 125 8.34 -40.32 4.13
CA ASP A 125 9.49 -40.90 3.44
C ASP A 125 10.73 -40.02 3.74
N ASP A 126 11.32 -40.22 4.92
CA ASP A 126 12.67 -39.76 5.26
C ASP A 126 13.70 -40.70 4.61
N ASP A 127 14.19 -40.35 3.42
CA ASP A 127 15.54 -40.71 2.95
C ASP A 127 15.90 -39.89 1.70
N ASP A 128 16.19 -38.61 1.87
CA ASP A 128 17.09 -37.90 0.94
C ASP A 128 18.16 -37.18 1.78
N ASP A 129 19.14 -37.99 2.16
CA ASP A 129 20.37 -37.63 2.85
C ASP A 129 21.01 -36.38 2.21
N ASP A 130 21.07 -35.32 3.00
CA ASP A 130 22.00 -34.20 2.86
C ASP A 130 23.44 -34.73 2.68
N GLN A 131 23.92 -34.76 1.42
CA GLN A 131 25.34 -34.83 1.11
C GLN A 131 25.75 -33.63 0.26
N PHE A 132 25.68 -32.44 0.87
CA PHE A 132 26.60 -31.35 0.50
C PHE A 132 28.01 -31.74 0.98
N ALA A 133 28.67 -32.60 0.22
CA ALA A 133 30.07 -32.90 0.38
C ALA A 133 30.90 -31.79 -0.26
N ASP A 134 31.51 -30.99 0.62
CA ASP A 134 32.79 -30.30 0.55
C ASP A 134 33.36 -29.89 -0.82
N ASP A 135 33.54 -28.57 -0.94
CA ASP A 135 34.69 -27.93 -1.57
C ASP A 135 36.00 -28.70 -1.24
N ASP A 136 36.62 -29.31 -2.24
CA ASP A 136 38.07 -29.36 -2.44
C ASP A 136 38.37 -30.24 -3.66
N ASP A 137 38.73 -29.61 -4.78
CA ASP A 137 39.71 -30.14 -5.73
C ASP A 137 40.18 -28.96 -6.62
N ASP A 138 41.05 -28.15 -6.00
CA ASP A 138 42.16 -27.51 -6.70
C ASP A 138 42.99 -28.61 -7.40
N ASP A 139 43.18 -28.46 -8.71
CA ASP A 139 44.32 -28.94 -9.53
C ASP A 139 43.87 -29.52 -10.87
N LEU A 140 43.89 -28.70 -11.92
CA LEU A 140 44.34 -29.15 -13.24
C LEU A 140 45.24 -28.06 -13.87
N ASP A 141 46.49 -28.16 -13.46
CA ASP A 141 47.72 -28.05 -14.26
C ASP A 141 47.71 -27.16 -15.52
N ASP A 142 48.55 -26.14 -15.39
CA ASP A 142 49.44 -25.58 -16.40
C ASP A 142 50.06 -26.66 -17.31
N ASP A 143 49.83 -26.57 -18.62
CA ASP A 143 50.73 -27.11 -19.64
C ASP A 143 50.51 -26.37 -20.99
N GLU A 144 51.49 -25.50 -21.31
CA GLU A 144 51.91 -24.91 -22.61
C GLU A 144 50.90 -24.28 -23.60
#